data_AF-A0A7Y5KP34-F1
#
_entry.id   AF-A0A7Y5KP34-F1
#
_cell.length_a   1.000
_cell.length_b   1.000
_cell.length_c   1.000
_cell.angle_alpha   90.00
_cell.angle_beta   90.00
_cell.angle_gamma   90.00
#
_symmetry.space_group_name_H-M   'P 1'
#
loop_
_entity.id
_entity.type
_entity.pdbx_description
1 polymer ?
#
loop_
_entity_poly.entity_id
_entity_poly.type
_entity_poly.pdbx_seq_one_letter_code
_entity_poly.pdbx_strand_id
1 'polypeptide(L)' 'MISFRVDVDPREVVFIKSLVEASEGIASIFADHGGCLTFATPAARRSALVELLDDLVAHHGARVEALDSADDPIHGGGR' A
#
# COMPACT_ATOMS: atom_id res chain seq x y z
N MET A 1 5.10 8.14 7.19
CA MET A 1 4.38 7.54 6.03
C MET A 1 4.33 6.05 6.28
N ILE A 2 3.23 5.37 5.95
CA ILE A 2 3.08 3.92 6.16
C ILE A 2 2.98 3.24 4.80
N SER A 3 3.63 2.08 4.66
CA SER A 3 3.65 1.33 3.41
C SER A 3 3.31 -0.14 3.60
N PHE A 4 2.78 -0.74 2.55
CA PHE A 4 2.45 -2.16 2.50
C PHE A 4 2.92 -2.75 1.17
N ARG A 5 3.50 -3.94 1.23
CA ARG A 5 3.71 -4.79 0.06
C ARG A 5 2.45 -5.64 -0.11
N VAL A 6 1.98 -5.74 -1.34
CA VAL A 6 0.78 -6.50 -1.70
C VAL A 6 1.10 -7.34 -2.92
N ASP A 7 1.10 -8.67 -2.76
CA ASP A 7 1.28 -9.60 -3.87
C ASP A 7 -0.09 -10.12 -4.34
N VAL A 8 -0.35 -10.02 -5.65
CA VAL A 8 -1.60 -10.43 -6.32
C VAL A 8 -1.31 -11.20 -7.60
N ASP A 9 -2.36 -11.78 -8.22
CA ASP A 9 -2.23 -12.27 -9.60
C ASP A 9 -1.88 -11.10 -10.55
N PRO A 10 -0.92 -11.26 -11.48
CA PRO A 10 -0.54 -10.21 -12.43
C PRO A 10 -1.71 -9.59 -13.21
N ARG A 11 -2.81 -10.32 -13.41
CA ARG A 11 -4.02 -9.84 -14.11
C ARG A 11 -4.80 -8.82 -13.29
N GLU A 12 -4.70 -8.87 -11.97
CA GLU A 12 -5.41 -7.96 -11.05
C GLU A 12 -4.74 -6.58 -10.97
N VAL A 13 -3.47 -6.46 -11.36
CA VAL A 13 -2.67 -5.23 -11.21
C VAL A 13 -3.36 -4.01 -11.84
N VAL A 14 -3.88 -4.16 -13.07
CA VAL A 14 -4.53 -3.04 -13.77
C VAL A 14 -5.81 -2.63 -13.05
N PHE A 15 -6.63 -3.60 -12.65
CA PHE A 15 -7.87 -3.36 -11.92
C PHE A 15 -7.61 -2.63 -10.59
N ILE A 16 -6.67 -3.15 -9.79
CA ILE A 16 -6.35 -2.59 -8.48
C ILE A 16 -5.77 -1.18 -8.60
N LYS A 17 -4.93 -0.90 -9.60
CA LYS A 17 -4.45 0.47 -9.86
C LYS A 17 -5.60 1.42 -10.14
N SER A 18 -6.54 1.04 -11.00
CA SER A 18 -7.72 1.86 -11.30
C SER A 18 -8.61 2.10 -10.08
N LEU A 19 -8.75 1.11 -9.20
CA LEU A 19 -9.50 1.24 -7.94
C LEU A 19 -8.85 2.28 -7.01
N VAL A 20 -7.52 2.25 -6.87
CA VAL A 20 -6.78 3.21 -6.05
C VAL A 20 -6.85 4.62 -6.63
N GLU A 21 -6.70 4.75 -7.96
CA GLU A 21 -6.83 6.03 -8.68
C GLU A 21 -8.23 6.65 -8.51
N ALA A 22 -9.28 5.82 -8.49
CA ALA A 22 -10.66 6.25 -8.24
C ALA A 22 -10.94 6.62 -6.76
N SER A 23 -10.12 6.15 -5.82
CA SER A 23 -10.33 6.32 -4.38
C SER A 23 -9.79 7.65 -3.81
N GLU A 24 -9.67 8.68 -4.65
CA GLU A 24 -9.24 10.05 -4.34
C GLU A 24 -8.24 10.19 -3.17
N GLY A 25 -7.02 9.72 -3.40
CA GLY A 25 -5.87 9.94 -2.51
C GLY A 25 -5.82 9.01 -1.30
N ILE A 26 -6.45 7.82 -1.36
CA ILE A 26 -6.34 6.80 -0.31
C ILE A 26 -4.89 6.30 -0.13
N ALA A 27 -4.15 6.13 -1.22
CA ALA A 27 -2.75 5.73 -1.25
C ALA A 27 -2.12 6.04 -2.62
N SER A 28 -0.80 6.12 -2.66
CA SER A 28 -0.02 5.95 -3.89
C SER A 28 0.27 4.47 -4.11
N ILE A 29 0.22 4.02 -5.36
CA ILE A 29 0.47 2.64 -5.77
C ILE A 29 1.63 2.56 -6.77
N PHE A 30 2.55 1.65 -6.51
CA PHE A 30 3.65 1.30 -7.41
C PHE A 30 3.56 -0.19 -7.73
N ALA A 31 3.62 -0.54 -9.01
CA ALA A 31 3.63 -1.92 -9.45
C ALA A 31 5.03 -2.29 -9.94
N ASP A 32 5.58 -3.35 -9.38
CA ASP A 32 6.74 -4.05 -9.93
C ASP A 32 6.27 -5.20 -10.84
N HIS A 33 7.21 -5.89 -11.47
CA HIS A 33 6.91 -7.03 -12.32
C HIS A 33 6.18 -8.15 -11.55
N GLY A 34 5.21 -8.79 -12.22
CA GLY A 34 4.65 -10.06 -11.75
C GLY A 34 3.62 -9.97 -10.61
N GLY A 35 2.93 -8.85 -10.43
CA GLY A 35 1.84 -8.75 -9.46
C GLY A 35 2.26 -8.27 -8.07
N CYS A 36 3.52 -7.85 -7.91
CA CYS A 36 3.99 -7.21 -6.68
C CYS A 36 3.65 -5.72 -6.70
N LEU A 37 2.86 -5.27 -5.72
CA LEU A 37 2.42 -3.89 -5.55
C LEU A 37 2.95 -3.32 -4.25
N THR A 38 3.28 -2.03 -4.25
CA THR A 38 3.58 -1.26 -3.04
C THR A 38 2.55 -0.16 -2.88
N PHE A 39 1.89 -0.14 -1.73
CA PHE A 39 0.95 0.89 -1.33
C PHE A 39 1.60 1.80 -0.30
N ALA A 40 1.38 3.11 -0.44
CA ALA A 40 1.94 4.13 0.43
C ALA A 40 0.86 5.15 0.81
N THR A 41 0.68 5.43 2.10
CA THR A 41 -0.34 6.39 2.57
C THR A 41 0.15 7.21 3.77
N PRO A 42 -0.31 8.46 3.95
CA PRO A 42 -0.12 9.16 5.21
C PRO A 42 -0.83 8.43 6.36
N ALA A 43 -0.28 8.52 7.58
CA ALA A 43 -0.84 7.84 8.76
C ALA A 43 -2.33 8.18 9.01
N ALA A 44 -2.74 9.41 8.67
CA ALA A 44 -4.13 9.87 8.78
C ALA A 44 -5.11 9.10 7.89
N ARG A 45 -4.65 8.44 6.82
CA ARG A 45 -5.47 7.63 5.91
C ARG A 45 -5.21 6.13 6.03
N ARG A 46 -4.45 5.71 7.06
CA ARG A 46 -4.11 4.30 7.29
C ARG A 46 -5.35 3.42 7.38
N SER A 47 -6.38 3.84 8.12
CA SER A 47 -7.60 3.04 8.31
C SER A 47 -8.30 2.77 6.98
N ALA A 48 -8.46 3.80 6.16
CA ALA A 48 -9.07 3.67 4.84
C ALA A 48 -8.27 2.73 3.93
N LEU A 49 -6.93 2.84 3.93
CA LEU A 49 -6.10 1.88 3.19
C LEU A 49 -6.24 0.46 3.73
N VAL A 50 -6.29 0.27 5.05
CA VAL A 50 -6.46 -1.07 5.65
C VAL A 50 -7.79 -1.70 5.25
N GLU A 51 -8.89 -0.94 5.25
CA GLU A 51 -10.19 -1.41 4.77
C GLU A 51 -10.12 -1.88 3.31
N LEU A 52 -9.47 -1.09 2.44
CA LEU A 52 -9.25 -1.49 1.04
C LEU A 52 -8.39 -2.76 0.93
N LEU A 53 -7.33 -2.88 1.74
CA LEU A 53 -6.46 -4.06 1.74
C LEU A 53 -7.22 -5.31 2.20
N ASP A 54 -8.09 -5.20 3.19
CA ASP A 54 -8.95 -6.30 3.65
C ASP A 54 -9.87 -6.79 2.54
N ASP A 55 -10.48 -5.88 1.76
CA ASP A 55 -11.30 -6.23 0.60
C ASP A 55 -10.48 -6.95 -0.49
N LEU A 56 -9.25 -6.49 -0.76
CA LEU A 56 -8.36 -7.14 -1.72
C LEU A 56 -7.95 -8.55 -1.27
N VAL A 57 -7.73 -8.77 0.03
CA VAL A 57 -7.47 -10.11 0.58
C VAL A 57 -8.69 -11.01 0.41
N ALA A 58 -9.88 -10.51 0.76
CA ALA A 58 -11.11 -11.29 0.74
C ALA A 58 -11.60 -11.66 -0.67
N HIS A 59 -11.41 -10.75 -1.63
CA HIS A 59 -12.03 -10.88 -2.96
C HIS A 59 -11.05 -11.07 -4.11
N HIS A 60 -9.78 -10.68 -3.93
CA HIS A 60 -8.77 -10.69 -4.99
C HIS A 60 -7.55 -11.56 -4.66
N GLY A 61 -7.60 -12.32 -3.56
CA GLY A 61 -6.54 -13.26 -3.18
C GLY A 61 -5.21 -12.58 -2.84
N ALA A 62 -5.26 -11.31 -2.46
CA ALA A 62 -4.07 -10.53 -2.13
C ALA A 62 -3.35 -11.08 -0.90
N ARG A 63 -2.02 -10.98 -0.88
CA ARG A 63 -1.20 -11.20 0.31
C ARG A 63 -0.56 -9.88 0.72
N VAL A 64 -0.77 -9.48 1.97
CA VAL A 64 -0.36 -8.17 2.48
C VAL A 64 0.72 -8.32 3.52
N GLU A 65 1.79 -7.54 3.37
CA GLU A 65 2.87 -7.42 4.33
C GLU A 65 3.05 -5.93 4.66
N ALA A 66 3.03 -5.58 5.95
CA ALA A 66 3.37 -4.23 6.37
C ALA A 66 4.87 -4.01 6.13
N LEU A 67 5.21 -2.98 5.36
CA LEU A 67 6.58 -2.51 5.26
C LEU A 67 6.77 -1.53 6.40
N ASP A 68 7.64 -1.89 7.35
CA ASP A 68 7.90 -1.04 8.51
C ASP A 68 8.20 0.38 8.04
N SER A 69 7.49 1.32 8.66
CA SER A 69 7.75 2.73 8.43
C SER A 69 9.14 2.98 8.98
N ALA A 70 10.10 3.30 8.12
CA ALA A 70 11.24 4.09 8.55
C ALA A 70 10.70 5.45 9.00
N ASP A 71 10.12 5.51 10.19
CA ASP A 71 10.33 6.65 11.06
C ASP A 71 11.78 6.49 11.53
N ASP A 72 12.72 6.84 10.65
CA ASP A 72 14.11 7.02 11.05
C ASP A 72 14.15 8.38 11.75
N PRO A 73 14.31 8.45 13.08
CA PRO A 73 14.52 9.72 13.76
C PRO A 73 15.94 10.21 13.43
N ILE A 74 16.18 10.61 12.18
CA ILE A 74 17.31 11.48 11.87
C ILE A 74 16.95 12.83 12.47
N HIS A 75 17.39 13.07 13.70
CA HIS A 75 18.10 14.26 14.21
C HIS A 75 18.18 14.16 15.76
N GLY A 76 18.76 13.07 16.25
CA GLY A 76 19.40 13.04 17.56
C GLY A 76 20.91 13.23 17.39
N GLY A 77 21.42 14.44 17.60
CA GLY A 77 22.86 14.69 17.69
C GLY A 77 23.34 15.93 16.94
N GLY A 78 23.37 17.06 17.64
CA GLY A 78 23.82 18.33 17.07
C GLY A 78 24.18 19.40 18.09
N ARG A 79 25.03 19.00 19.06
CA ARG A 79 25.71 19.80 20.12
C ARG A 79 24.91 20.17 21.37
#